data_AF-A0A2V9HE02-F1
#
_entry.id   AF-A0A2V9HE02-F1
#
_cell.length_a   1.000
_cell.length_b   1.000
_cell.length_c   1.000
_cell.angle_alpha   90.00
_cell.angle_beta   90.00
_cell.angle_gamma   90.00
#
_symmetry.space_group_name_H-M   'P 1'
#
loop_
_entity.id
_entity.type
_entity.pdbx_description
1 polymer ?
#
loop_
_entity_poly.entity_id
_entity_poly.type
_entity_poly.pdbx_seq_one_letter_code
_entity_poly.pdbx_strand_id
1 'polypeptide(L)'
;MHTATRLAAQLLPRLRKQNPSAYLCCYGLYAPMNADYLRALGVATILGGEFEEGLVHLAERLATAGQEAILQPAESRISMARLQFQVPDRSGMPAMEKYAHLIVPGDGYRIVGSTEASRGCRHLCRHCPIVPVYKGVFRIVSRDVVCEDIRRQVAAGAQHITFGDPDFFNGIRHAMELAEAFHREFPAVTYDVTIKIEHLLKYEKQLPALRDTGCLFVTSAVESVDDAVLKFLDKGHTREDFLRVVKTFRGLGMTLHPTFVPFTPWTTVHGYLDLLRVIEQQGVIENVAPIQLGIRLLIPEGSRMLELEEVHRLVGSFDPQSLAYRWKNADPRLDTLSETIQEIAEAAERQKESRPATFDRIWKAAHAAAGWPAPQIKISPSQARVPFLSEPWYCCAEPTRDQLVSIGAQKPPVSKAVAGADGFA
;
A
#
# COMPACT_ATOMS: atom_id res chain seq x y z
N MET A 1 -4.36 -0.71 7.70
CA MET A 1 -3.17 0.03 7.20
C MET A 1 -2.67 0.97 8.29
N HIS A 2 -1.38 1.33 8.27
CA HIS A 2 -0.77 2.26 9.24
C HIS A 2 -1.53 3.58 9.34
N THR A 3 -1.87 4.18 8.19
CA THR A 3 -2.69 5.38 8.07
C THR A 3 -3.99 5.29 8.86
N ALA A 4 -4.72 4.17 8.73
CA ALA A 4 -5.99 3.99 9.44
C ALA A 4 -5.81 3.99 10.97
N THR A 5 -4.73 3.38 11.49
CA THR A 5 -4.43 3.39 12.92
C THR A 5 -4.03 4.79 13.41
N ARG A 6 -3.23 5.54 12.64
CA ARG A 6 -2.89 6.94 12.97
C ARG A 6 -4.11 7.85 12.99
N LEU A 7 -4.99 7.68 12.02
CA LEU A 7 -6.27 8.40 11.94
C LEU A 7 -7.18 8.06 13.12
N ALA A 8 -7.31 6.78 13.47
CA ALA A 8 -8.06 6.35 14.65
C ALA A 8 -7.48 6.95 15.94
N ALA A 9 -6.16 6.91 16.12
CA ALA A 9 -5.47 7.46 17.30
C ALA A 9 -5.76 8.95 17.52
N GLN A 10 -5.85 9.75 16.45
CA GLN A 10 -6.22 11.18 16.56
C GLN A 10 -7.70 11.38 16.90
N LEU A 11 -8.57 10.48 16.45
CA LEU A 11 -10.02 10.58 16.63
C LEU A 11 -10.48 10.08 18.01
N LEU A 12 -9.83 9.05 18.56
CA LEU A 12 -10.21 8.37 19.81
C LEU A 12 -10.42 9.33 21.00
N PRO A 13 -9.51 10.30 21.30
CA PRO A 13 -9.72 11.24 22.41
C PRO A 13 -10.98 12.09 22.25
N ARG A 14 -11.31 12.49 21.02
CA ARG A 14 -12.52 13.28 20.73
C ARG A 14 -13.78 12.45 20.89
N LEU A 15 -13.78 11.21 20.40
CA LEU A 15 -14.90 10.29 20.57
C LEU A 15 -15.15 9.99 22.05
N ARG A 16 -14.09 9.76 22.83
CA ARG A 16 -14.19 9.53 24.27
C ARG A 16 -14.75 10.75 25.02
N LYS A 17 -14.39 11.96 24.61
CA LYS A 17 -14.97 13.19 25.18
C LYS A 17 -16.46 13.34 24.84
N GLN A 18 -16.87 12.98 23.63
CA GLN A 18 -18.26 13.08 23.18
C GLN A 18 -19.16 11.99 23.78
N ASN A 19 -18.64 10.78 23.95
CA ASN A 19 -19.33 9.67 24.60
C ASN A 19 -18.38 8.92 25.54
N PRO A 20 -18.29 9.35 26.82
CA PRO A 20 -17.42 8.72 27.81
C PRO A 20 -17.72 7.24 28.04
N SER A 21 -18.98 6.83 27.84
CA SER A 21 -19.45 5.46 28.05
C SER A 21 -19.27 4.53 26.85
N ALA A 22 -18.85 5.04 25.69
CA ALA A 22 -18.73 4.24 24.48
C ALA A 22 -17.74 3.09 24.66
N TYR A 23 -18.12 1.89 24.25
CA TYR A 23 -17.17 0.79 24.12
C TYR A 23 -16.35 0.98 22.84
N LEU A 24 -15.02 1.05 22.96
CA LEU A 24 -14.14 1.27 21.82
C LEU A 24 -13.40 -0.03 21.48
N CYS A 25 -13.52 -0.46 20.23
CA CYS A 25 -12.83 -1.61 19.68
C CYS A 25 -11.99 -1.17 18.47
N CYS A 26 -10.71 -1.53 18.46
CA CYS A 26 -9.84 -1.37 17.28
C CYS A 26 -9.49 -2.73 16.69
N TYR A 27 -9.48 -2.84 15.38
CA TYR A 27 -9.13 -4.09 14.69
C TYR A 27 -8.33 -3.86 13.42
N GLY A 28 -7.67 -4.91 12.94
CA GLY A 28 -6.89 -4.93 11.70
C GLY A 28 -5.39 -5.11 11.92
N LEU A 29 -4.62 -5.14 10.82
CA LEU A 29 -3.20 -5.56 10.85
C LEU A 29 -2.32 -4.83 11.88
N TYR A 30 -2.51 -3.52 12.02
CA TYR A 30 -1.68 -2.67 12.89
C TYR A 30 -2.23 -2.57 14.32
N ALA A 31 -3.47 -3.00 14.59
CA ALA A 31 -4.07 -2.79 15.90
C ALA A 31 -3.37 -3.60 17.00
N PRO A 32 -3.08 -4.91 16.84
CA PRO A 32 -2.39 -5.69 17.87
C PRO A 32 -0.97 -5.18 18.19
N MET A 33 -0.25 -4.71 17.17
CA MET A 33 1.13 -4.21 17.34
C MET A 33 1.18 -2.89 18.10
N ASN A 34 0.07 -2.16 18.16
CA ASN A 34 -0.04 -0.87 18.86
C ASN A 34 -0.93 -0.97 20.09
N ALA A 35 -1.06 -2.16 20.68
CA ALA A 35 -2.05 -2.43 21.72
C ALA A 35 -1.92 -1.53 22.95
N ASP A 36 -0.70 -1.35 23.46
CA ASP A 36 -0.46 -0.53 24.65
C ASP A 36 -0.84 0.94 24.43
N TYR A 37 -0.46 1.49 23.27
CA TYR A 37 -0.81 2.85 22.91
C TYR A 37 -2.33 3.02 22.71
N LEU A 38 -2.99 2.10 22.01
CA LEU A 38 -4.44 2.14 21.82
C LEU A 38 -5.20 1.97 23.15
N ARG A 39 -4.70 1.13 24.07
CA ARG A 39 -5.25 0.99 25.43
C ARG A 39 -5.10 2.28 26.23
N ALA A 40 -3.97 2.97 26.13
CA ALA A 40 -3.78 4.29 26.76
C ALA A 40 -4.76 5.35 26.22
N LEU A 41 -5.24 5.20 24.97
CA LEU A 41 -6.31 6.03 24.38
C LEU A 41 -7.74 5.57 24.76
N GLY A 42 -7.88 4.56 25.61
CA GLY A 42 -9.16 4.07 26.12
C GLY A 42 -9.85 3.04 25.20
N VAL A 43 -9.10 2.34 24.34
CA VAL A 43 -9.61 1.20 23.57
C VAL A 43 -9.70 -0.03 24.48
N ALA A 44 -10.86 -0.68 24.50
CA ALA A 44 -11.17 -1.79 25.40
C ALA A 44 -10.94 -3.17 24.76
N THR A 45 -11.23 -3.32 23.46
CA THR A 45 -10.95 -4.56 22.70
C THR A 45 -10.02 -4.27 21.53
N ILE A 46 -9.05 -5.16 21.30
CA ILE A 46 -8.12 -5.11 20.18
C ILE A 46 -8.07 -6.46 19.48
N LEU A 47 -8.36 -6.48 18.18
CA LEU A 47 -8.42 -7.70 17.37
C LEU A 47 -7.50 -7.62 16.14
N GLY A 48 -6.91 -8.75 15.74
CA GLY A 48 -6.14 -8.85 14.50
C GLY A 48 -6.20 -10.24 13.87
N GLY A 49 -5.66 -10.35 12.65
CA GLY A 49 -5.77 -11.56 11.83
C GLY A 49 -7.18 -11.69 11.26
N GLU A 50 -7.79 -12.86 11.45
CA GLU A 50 -9.19 -13.15 11.10
C GLU A 50 -10.11 -12.66 12.23
N PHE A 51 -10.53 -11.39 12.16
CA PHE A 51 -11.13 -10.67 13.28
C PHE A 51 -12.65 -10.74 13.35
N GLU A 52 -13.35 -11.22 12.31
CA GLU A 52 -14.81 -11.16 12.20
C GLU A 52 -15.53 -11.92 13.32
N GLU A 53 -15.13 -13.16 13.59
CA GLU A 53 -15.70 -13.95 14.68
C GLU A 53 -15.47 -13.26 16.04
N GLY A 54 -14.31 -12.61 16.21
CA GLY A 54 -14.02 -11.81 17.39
C GLY A 54 -14.95 -10.60 17.55
N LEU A 55 -15.32 -9.96 16.43
CA LEU A 55 -16.28 -8.85 16.41
C LEU A 55 -17.69 -9.34 16.72
N VAL A 56 -18.12 -10.48 16.19
CA VAL A 56 -19.42 -11.10 16.50
C VAL A 56 -19.52 -11.42 17.98
N HIS A 57 -18.53 -12.13 18.53
CA HIS A 57 -18.49 -12.43 19.96
C HIS A 57 -18.49 -11.16 20.82
N LEU A 58 -17.83 -10.09 20.38
CA LEU A 58 -17.86 -8.82 21.09
C LEU A 58 -19.28 -8.21 21.08
N ALA A 59 -19.93 -8.17 19.92
CA ALA A 59 -21.29 -7.64 19.80
C ALA A 59 -22.29 -8.41 20.68
N GLU A 60 -22.22 -9.74 20.68
CA GLU A 60 -23.06 -10.60 21.52
C GLU A 60 -22.84 -10.35 23.02
N ARG A 61 -21.58 -10.23 23.46
CA ARG A 61 -21.26 -9.89 24.86
C ARG A 61 -21.82 -8.53 25.27
N LEU A 62 -21.69 -7.52 24.42
CA LEU A 62 -22.21 -6.18 24.70
C LEU A 62 -23.75 -6.15 24.72
N ALA A 63 -24.40 -6.98 23.89
CA ALA A 63 -25.86 -7.10 23.87
C ALA A 63 -26.43 -7.80 25.12
N THR A 64 -25.67 -8.76 25.68
CA THR A 64 -26.12 -9.61 26.80
C THR A 64 -25.76 -9.08 28.18
N ALA A 65 -24.54 -8.60 28.37
CA ALA A 65 -24.01 -8.20 29.68
C ALA A 65 -24.00 -6.68 29.91
N GLY A 66 -24.53 -5.89 28.98
CA GLY A 66 -24.60 -4.42 29.11
C GLY A 66 -23.24 -3.80 29.44
N GLN A 67 -23.21 -2.83 30.36
CA GLN A 67 -21.95 -2.17 30.78
C GLN A 67 -21.08 -3.04 31.72
N GLU A 68 -21.56 -4.16 32.25
CA GLU A 68 -20.75 -5.03 33.13
C GLU A 68 -19.67 -5.80 32.34
N ALA A 69 -19.90 -6.04 31.05
CA ALA A 69 -18.89 -6.58 30.12
C ALA A 69 -17.69 -5.64 29.91
N ILE A 70 -17.80 -4.37 30.30
CA ILE A 70 -16.79 -3.32 30.12
C ILE A 70 -15.69 -3.43 31.20
N LEU A 71 -15.98 -4.09 32.32
CA LEU A 71 -15.08 -4.13 33.49
C LEU A 71 -13.91 -5.11 33.34
N GLN A 72 -13.88 -5.93 32.29
CA GLN A 72 -12.74 -6.80 31.98
C GLN A 72 -12.17 -6.44 30.60
N PRO A 73 -10.98 -5.79 30.54
CA PRO A 73 -10.29 -5.56 29.28
C PRO A 73 -10.02 -6.91 28.61
N ALA A 74 -10.57 -7.12 27.41
CA ALA A 74 -10.24 -8.31 26.63
C ALA A 74 -8.77 -8.23 26.18
N GLU A 75 -8.06 -9.37 26.21
CA GLU A 75 -6.70 -9.45 25.68
C GLU A 75 -6.65 -9.07 24.20
N SER A 76 -5.54 -8.47 23.78
CA SER A 76 -5.25 -8.27 22.37
C SER A 76 -5.15 -9.63 21.69
N ARG A 77 -6.08 -9.97 20.79
CA ARG A 77 -6.15 -11.30 20.18
C ARG A 77 -5.86 -11.24 18.69
N ILE A 78 -4.77 -11.89 18.30
CA ILE A 78 -4.52 -12.25 16.90
C ILE A 78 -5.13 -13.63 16.67
N SER A 79 -6.18 -13.70 15.85
CA SER A 79 -6.84 -14.96 15.48
C SER A 79 -6.37 -15.41 14.10
N MET A 80 -6.07 -16.70 13.97
CA MET A 80 -5.75 -17.36 12.70
C MET A 80 -6.75 -18.48 12.39
N ALA A 81 -7.92 -18.44 13.05
CA ALA A 81 -9.01 -19.39 12.87
C ALA A 81 -9.44 -19.45 11.40
N ARG A 82 -9.94 -20.60 10.96
CA ARG A 82 -10.53 -20.73 9.63
C ARG A 82 -11.97 -20.24 9.71
N LEU A 83 -12.22 -19.07 9.16
CA LEU A 83 -13.57 -18.53 9.07
C LEU A 83 -14.36 -19.16 7.92
N GLN A 84 -15.66 -19.28 8.10
CA GLN A 84 -16.60 -19.45 7.00
C GLN A 84 -16.97 -18.07 6.47
N PHE A 85 -16.24 -17.61 5.45
CA PHE A 85 -16.49 -16.30 4.83
C PHE A 85 -17.93 -16.21 4.32
N GLN A 86 -18.54 -15.04 4.55
CA GLN A 86 -19.85 -14.68 4.04
C GLN A 86 -19.69 -13.67 2.91
N VAL A 87 -20.68 -13.60 2.02
CA VAL A 87 -20.73 -12.53 1.02
C VAL A 87 -20.89 -11.19 1.73
N PRO A 88 -20.01 -10.21 1.47
CA PRO A 88 -20.12 -8.88 2.07
C PRO A 88 -21.49 -8.24 1.79
N ASP A 89 -22.12 -7.72 2.84
CA ASP A 89 -23.24 -6.79 2.69
C ASP A 89 -22.68 -5.38 2.48
N ARG A 90 -22.93 -4.83 1.28
CA ARG A 90 -22.50 -3.48 0.88
C ARG A 90 -23.65 -2.47 0.93
N SER A 91 -24.83 -2.88 1.40
CA SER A 91 -25.96 -1.99 1.54
C SER A 91 -25.67 -0.88 2.57
N GLY A 92 -26.13 0.34 2.28
CA GLY A 92 -25.90 1.51 3.13
C GLY A 92 -24.48 2.10 3.07
N MET A 93 -23.54 1.48 2.35
CA MET A 93 -22.22 2.06 2.09
C MET A 93 -22.32 3.21 1.07
N PRO A 94 -21.37 4.16 1.07
CA PRO A 94 -21.24 5.14 -0.01
C PRO A 94 -21.24 4.48 -1.39
N ALA A 95 -21.80 5.17 -2.40
CA ALA A 95 -21.85 4.67 -3.78
C ALA A 95 -20.43 4.48 -4.36
N MET A 96 -20.25 3.49 -5.25
CA MET A 96 -18.94 3.09 -5.76
C MET A 96 -18.20 4.23 -6.47
N GLU A 97 -18.92 5.17 -7.07
CA GLU A 97 -18.40 6.35 -7.76
C GLU A 97 -17.66 7.33 -6.83
N LYS A 98 -17.82 7.18 -5.51
CA LYS A 98 -17.11 7.99 -4.50
C LYS A 98 -15.75 7.42 -4.11
N TYR A 99 -15.41 6.20 -4.54
CA TYR A 99 -14.12 5.58 -4.26
C TYR A 99 -13.14 5.78 -5.43
N ALA A 100 -11.96 5.17 -5.32
CA ALA A 100 -10.97 5.16 -6.38
C ALA A 100 -11.58 4.67 -7.71
N HIS A 101 -11.19 5.30 -8.81
CA HIS A 101 -11.60 4.92 -10.15
C HIS A 101 -10.39 4.48 -10.95
N LEU A 102 -10.62 3.62 -11.94
CA LEU A 102 -9.59 3.23 -12.89
C LEU A 102 -9.52 4.31 -13.97
N ILE A 103 -8.35 4.90 -14.17
CA ILE A 103 -8.07 5.83 -15.27
C ILE A 103 -7.46 5.03 -16.41
N VAL A 104 -8.07 5.12 -17.58
CA VAL A 104 -7.53 4.57 -18.82
C VAL A 104 -7.17 5.75 -19.73
N PRO A 105 -5.88 6.11 -19.86
CA PRO A 105 -5.50 7.29 -20.64
C PRO A 105 -6.10 7.26 -22.05
N GLY A 106 -6.84 8.32 -22.41
CA GLY A 106 -7.53 8.42 -23.69
C GLY A 106 -8.92 7.78 -23.77
N ASP A 107 -9.30 6.93 -22.81
CA ASP A 107 -10.60 6.23 -22.76
C ASP A 107 -11.46 6.60 -21.53
N GLY A 108 -10.99 7.53 -20.69
CA GLY A 108 -11.73 8.06 -19.54
C GLY A 108 -11.50 7.29 -18.25
N TYR A 109 -12.54 7.19 -17.41
CA TYR A 109 -12.50 6.46 -16.15
C TYR A 109 -13.53 5.32 -16.11
N ARG A 110 -13.27 4.33 -15.26
CA ARG A 110 -14.18 3.20 -14.98
C ARG A 110 -14.46 3.10 -13.49
N ILE A 111 -15.69 2.73 -13.15
CA ILE A 111 -16.10 2.46 -11.76
C ILE A 111 -15.44 1.16 -11.29
N VAL A 112 -14.80 1.21 -10.12
CA VAL A 112 -14.03 0.09 -9.55
C VAL A 112 -14.77 -0.52 -8.38
N GLY A 113 -15.02 -1.82 -8.46
CA GLY A 113 -15.33 -2.66 -7.30
C GLY A 113 -14.05 -3.28 -6.72
N SER A 114 -14.12 -3.82 -5.51
CA SER A 114 -12.98 -4.47 -4.86
C SER A 114 -13.40 -5.76 -4.17
N THR A 115 -12.51 -6.74 -4.15
CA THR A 115 -12.71 -8.00 -3.42
C THR A 115 -11.36 -8.59 -3.00
N GLU A 116 -11.39 -9.65 -2.19
CA GLU A 116 -10.19 -10.39 -1.78
C GLU A 116 -10.40 -11.87 -2.09
N ALA A 117 -9.51 -12.47 -2.89
CA ALA A 117 -9.53 -13.92 -3.14
C ALA A 117 -8.86 -14.68 -1.98
N SER A 118 -7.99 -14.01 -1.23
CA SER A 118 -7.28 -14.55 -0.09
C SER A 118 -6.83 -13.47 0.88
N ARG A 119 -6.58 -13.90 2.13
CA ARG A 119 -6.05 -13.08 3.22
C ARG A 119 -4.73 -13.62 3.72
N GLY A 120 -3.87 -12.72 4.19
CA GLY A 120 -2.51 -13.07 4.59
C GLY A 120 -1.59 -13.32 3.41
N CYS A 121 -0.39 -13.81 3.70
CA CYS A 121 0.63 -14.05 2.67
C CYS A 121 1.60 -15.15 3.11
N ARG A 122 2.07 -15.97 2.16
CA ARG A 122 3.09 -17.00 2.41
C ARG A 122 4.48 -16.43 2.64
N HIS A 123 4.72 -15.22 2.15
CA HIS A 123 6.02 -14.56 2.25
C HIS A 123 6.23 -13.94 3.62
N LEU A 124 7.50 -13.79 3.99
CA LEU A 124 7.93 -13.35 5.31
C LEU A 124 8.77 -12.07 5.26
N CYS A 125 8.57 -11.24 4.21
CA CYS A 125 9.31 -10.00 3.98
C CYS A 125 9.34 -9.11 5.24
N ARG A 126 10.52 -8.61 5.61
CA ARG A 126 10.75 -8.07 6.94
C ARG A 126 10.00 -6.78 7.24
N HIS A 127 9.75 -5.95 6.22
CA HIS A 127 9.02 -4.69 6.31
C HIS A 127 7.50 -4.84 6.23
N CYS A 128 7.01 -6.02 5.86
CA CYS A 128 5.61 -6.20 5.51
C CYS A 128 4.73 -6.28 6.78
N PRO A 129 3.69 -5.44 6.92
CA PRO A 129 2.84 -5.41 8.12
C PRO A 129 1.89 -6.61 8.24
N ILE A 130 1.83 -7.46 7.21
CA ILE A 130 1.05 -8.70 7.23
C ILE A 130 1.78 -9.76 8.06
N VAL A 131 3.12 -9.76 8.02
CA VAL A 131 3.93 -10.82 8.62
C VAL A 131 3.80 -10.92 10.14
N PRO A 132 3.78 -9.81 10.92
CA PRO A 132 3.59 -9.89 12.37
C PRO A 132 2.28 -10.57 12.78
N VAL A 133 1.25 -10.48 11.93
CA VAL A 133 -0.08 -11.03 12.17
C VAL A 133 -0.21 -12.45 11.61
N TYR A 134 0.08 -12.64 10.32
CA TYR A 134 -0.20 -13.87 9.59
C TYR A 134 0.98 -14.86 9.59
N LYS A 135 2.22 -14.42 9.79
CA LYS A 135 3.41 -15.27 9.94
C LYS A 135 3.56 -16.36 8.86
N GLY A 136 3.35 -16.01 7.60
CA GLY A 136 3.45 -16.94 6.46
C GLY A 136 2.19 -17.78 6.22
N VAL A 137 1.14 -17.58 7.01
CA VAL A 137 -0.16 -18.20 6.81
C VAL A 137 -0.99 -17.35 5.86
N PHE A 138 -1.74 -18.01 4.98
CA PHE A 138 -2.77 -17.36 4.19
C PHE A 138 -4.08 -18.18 4.24
N ARG A 139 -5.20 -17.54 3.90
CA ARG A 139 -6.55 -18.10 3.91
C ARG A 139 -7.22 -17.79 2.60
N ILE A 140 -7.75 -18.82 1.95
CA ILE A 140 -8.52 -18.67 0.70
C ILE A 140 -9.94 -18.26 1.07
N VAL A 141 -10.47 -17.24 0.40
CA VAL A 141 -11.90 -16.92 0.39
C VAL A 141 -12.56 -17.84 -0.63
N SER A 142 -13.69 -18.47 -0.30
CA SER A 142 -14.29 -19.44 -1.22
C SER A 142 -14.70 -18.76 -2.53
N ARG A 143 -14.48 -19.46 -3.65
CA ARG A 143 -14.80 -18.94 -4.99
C ARG A 143 -16.24 -18.44 -5.08
N ASP A 144 -17.19 -19.18 -4.49
CA ASP A 144 -18.60 -18.83 -4.55
C ASP A 144 -18.92 -17.51 -3.83
N VAL A 145 -18.23 -17.24 -2.71
CA VAL A 145 -18.33 -15.96 -2.00
C VAL A 145 -17.76 -14.82 -2.84
N VAL A 146 -16.58 -15.02 -3.42
CA VAL A 146 -15.91 -14.00 -4.25
C VAL A 146 -16.73 -13.70 -5.52
N CYS A 147 -17.19 -14.73 -6.23
CA CYS A 147 -18.00 -14.56 -7.44
C CYS A 147 -19.34 -13.88 -7.15
N GLU A 148 -20.00 -14.20 -6.03
CA GLU A 148 -21.25 -13.52 -5.65
C GLU A 148 -21.01 -12.07 -5.21
N ASP A 149 -19.93 -11.77 -4.49
CA ASP A 149 -19.55 -10.38 -4.17
C ASP A 149 -19.28 -9.57 -5.45
N ILE A 150 -18.56 -10.15 -6.41
CA ILE A 150 -18.33 -9.53 -7.73
C ILE A 150 -19.65 -9.32 -8.47
N ARG A 151 -20.54 -10.32 -8.50
CA ARG A 151 -21.84 -10.21 -9.19
C ARG A 151 -22.66 -9.04 -8.66
N ARG A 152 -22.70 -8.85 -7.34
CA ARG A 152 -23.38 -7.71 -6.70
C ARG A 152 -22.77 -6.37 -7.08
N GLN A 153 -21.43 -6.29 -7.13
CA GLN A 153 -20.73 -5.07 -7.52
C GLN A 153 -20.91 -4.75 -9.01
N VAL A 154 -20.84 -5.75 -9.89
CA VAL A 154 -21.09 -5.57 -11.34
C VAL A 154 -22.55 -5.15 -11.58
N ALA A 155 -23.52 -5.76 -10.89
CA ALA A 155 -24.92 -5.34 -10.93
C ALA A 155 -25.13 -3.90 -10.44
N ALA A 156 -24.29 -3.44 -9.51
CA ALA A 156 -24.27 -2.06 -9.02
C ALA A 156 -23.44 -1.10 -9.91
N GLY A 157 -22.92 -1.55 -11.06
CA GLY A 157 -22.25 -0.70 -12.05
C GLY A 157 -20.71 -0.79 -12.07
N ALA A 158 -20.10 -1.72 -11.34
CA ALA A 158 -18.65 -1.92 -11.42
C ALA A 158 -18.24 -2.37 -12.83
N GLN A 159 -17.23 -1.69 -13.39
CA GLN A 159 -16.66 -1.95 -14.72
C GLN A 159 -15.23 -2.50 -14.63
N HIS A 160 -14.66 -2.47 -13.43
CA HIS A 160 -13.36 -3.01 -13.08
C HIS A 160 -13.39 -3.59 -11.67
N ILE A 161 -12.66 -4.67 -11.40
CA ILE A 161 -12.50 -5.24 -10.06
C ILE A 161 -11.03 -5.27 -9.66
N THR A 162 -10.70 -4.68 -8.51
CA THR A 162 -9.39 -4.86 -7.88
C THR A 162 -9.41 -6.05 -6.93
N PHE A 163 -8.52 -7.02 -7.15
CA PHE A 163 -8.25 -8.07 -6.16
C PHE A 163 -7.21 -7.56 -5.16
N GLY A 164 -7.69 -7.22 -3.96
CA GLY A 164 -6.92 -6.62 -2.86
C GLY A 164 -5.98 -7.58 -2.12
N ASP A 165 -5.79 -8.79 -2.64
CA ASP A 165 -4.87 -9.80 -2.13
C ASP A 165 -3.45 -9.22 -1.98
N PRO A 166 -2.77 -9.50 -0.86
CA PRO A 166 -1.36 -9.14 -0.70
C PRO A 166 -0.43 -9.80 -1.74
N ASP A 167 -0.85 -10.97 -2.23
CA ASP A 167 -0.28 -11.67 -3.37
C ASP A 167 -1.32 -12.66 -3.91
N PHE A 168 -1.90 -12.33 -5.06
CA PHE A 168 -2.94 -13.10 -5.73
C PHE A 168 -2.49 -14.53 -6.06
N PHE A 169 -1.19 -14.75 -6.28
CA PHE A 169 -0.62 -16.07 -6.60
C PHE A 169 -0.24 -16.90 -5.37
N ASN A 170 -0.55 -16.45 -4.15
CA ASN A 170 -0.44 -17.28 -2.93
C ASN A 170 -1.17 -18.63 -3.08
N GLY A 171 -2.30 -18.64 -3.78
CA GLY A 171 -3.08 -19.83 -4.10
C GLY A 171 -3.25 -20.01 -5.61
N ILE A 172 -2.17 -20.26 -6.35
CA ILE A 172 -2.17 -20.25 -7.83
C ILE A 172 -3.36 -20.97 -8.50
N ARG A 173 -3.72 -22.19 -8.07
CA ARG A 173 -4.87 -22.91 -8.64
C ARG A 173 -6.18 -22.14 -8.43
N HIS A 174 -6.43 -21.70 -7.20
CA HIS A 174 -7.63 -20.95 -6.84
C HIS A 174 -7.68 -19.62 -7.60
N ALA A 175 -6.56 -18.91 -7.69
CA ALA A 175 -6.42 -17.64 -8.40
C ALA A 175 -6.78 -17.77 -9.89
N MET A 176 -6.25 -18.80 -10.57
CA MET A 176 -6.54 -19.02 -11.99
C MET A 176 -7.99 -19.47 -12.23
N GLU A 177 -8.51 -20.39 -11.41
CA GLU A 177 -9.92 -20.82 -11.50
C GLU A 177 -10.89 -19.63 -11.30
N LEU A 178 -10.53 -18.69 -10.41
CA LEU A 178 -11.31 -17.48 -10.17
C LEU A 178 -11.22 -16.49 -11.32
N ALA A 179 -10.04 -16.25 -11.89
CA ALA A 179 -9.85 -15.40 -13.06
C ALA A 179 -10.62 -15.92 -14.29
N GLU A 180 -10.57 -17.23 -14.53
CA GLU A 180 -11.32 -17.88 -15.61
C GLU A 180 -12.84 -17.81 -15.38
N ALA A 181 -13.30 -18.02 -14.15
CA ALA A 181 -14.71 -17.89 -13.80
C ALA A 181 -15.21 -16.46 -13.94
N PHE A 182 -14.44 -15.49 -13.46
CA PHE A 182 -14.70 -14.06 -13.61
C PHE A 182 -14.86 -13.66 -15.08
N HIS A 183 -13.89 -14.01 -15.93
CA HIS A 183 -13.92 -13.65 -17.34
C HIS A 183 -15.10 -14.30 -18.09
N ARG A 184 -15.40 -15.56 -17.79
CA ARG A 184 -16.52 -16.27 -18.41
C ARG A 184 -17.87 -15.62 -18.07
N GLU A 185 -18.04 -15.15 -16.85
CA GLU A 185 -19.28 -14.51 -16.42
C GLU A 185 -19.37 -13.04 -16.85
N PHE A 186 -18.24 -12.31 -16.82
CA PHE A 186 -18.17 -10.87 -17.06
C PHE A 186 -17.09 -10.50 -18.09
N PRO A 187 -17.19 -10.94 -19.36
CA PRO A 187 -16.11 -10.80 -20.34
C PRO A 187 -15.75 -9.34 -20.69
N ALA A 188 -16.65 -8.38 -20.43
CA ALA A 188 -16.42 -6.96 -20.66
C ALA A 188 -15.88 -6.21 -19.42
N VAL A 189 -15.92 -6.83 -18.24
CA VAL A 189 -15.42 -6.25 -16.99
C VAL A 189 -13.95 -6.65 -16.85
N THR A 190 -13.09 -5.69 -16.53
CA THR A 190 -11.66 -5.96 -16.36
C THR A 190 -11.28 -6.11 -14.89
N TYR A 191 -10.05 -6.54 -14.61
CA TYR A 191 -9.56 -6.60 -13.23
C TYR A 191 -8.08 -6.29 -13.12
N ASP A 192 -7.62 -6.07 -11.90
CA ASP A 192 -6.20 -5.95 -11.55
C ASP A 192 -5.85 -6.79 -10.32
N VAL A 193 -4.57 -7.14 -10.20
CA VAL A 193 -4.05 -8.01 -9.14
C VAL A 193 -2.72 -7.51 -8.62
N THR A 194 -2.41 -7.81 -7.36
CA THR A 194 -1.05 -7.67 -6.80
C THR A 194 -0.37 -9.02 -6.77
N ILE A 195 0.83 -9.13 -7.34
CA ILE A 195 1.62 -10.39 -7.38
C ILE A 195 3.09 -10.08 -7.13
N LYS A 196 3.76 -10.86 -6.28
CA LYS A 196 5.20 -10.70 -6.01
C LYS A 196 6.06 -11.13 -7.20
N ILE A 197 7.22 -10.48 -7.40
CA ILE A 197 8.21 -10.81 -8.43
C ILE A 197 8.56 -12.32 -8.43
N GLU A 198 8.82 -12.93 -7.27
CA GLU A 198 9.09 -14.36 -7.17
C GLU A 198 7.97 -15.23 -7.76
N HIS A 199 6.71 -14.87 -7.50
CA HIS A 199 5.57 -15.61 -8.03
C HIS A 199 5.35 -15.34 -9.52
N LEU A 200 5.61 -14.13 -10.01
CA LEU A 200 5.58 -13.83 -11.45
C LEU A 200 6.59 -14.67 -12.22
N LEU A 201 7.80 -14.86 -11.68
CA LEU A 201 8.82 -15.72 -12.28
C LEU A 201 8.46 -17.20 -12.16
N LYS A 202 8.02 -17.64 -10.98
CA LYS A 202 7.67 -19.05 -10.73
C LYS A 202 6.51 -19.53 -11.60
N TYR A 203 5.52 -18.66 -11.82
CA TYR A 203 4.30 -18.98 -12.57
C TYR A 203 4.21 -18.21 -13.89
N GLU A 204 5.35 -17.93 -14.53
CA GLU A 204 5.44 -17.17 -15.79
C GLU A 204 4.48 -17.69 -16.88
N LYS A 205 4.26 -19.01 -16.93
CA LYS A 205 3.35 -19.68 -17.87
C LYS A 205 1.87 -19.31 -17.69
N GLN A 206 1.48 -18.72 -16.56
CA GLN A 206 0.12 -18.31 -16.26
C GLN A 206 -0.18 -16.86 -16.65
N LEU A 207 0.85 -16.07 -16.97
CA LEU A 207 0.68 -14.66 -17.36
C LEU A 207 -0.16 -14.46 -18.62
N PRO A 208 -0.03 -15.28 -19.70
CA PRO A 208 -0.92 -15.18 -20.86
C PRO A 208 -2.39 -15.38 -20.48
N ALA A 209 -2.68 -16.32 -19.57
CA ALA A 209 -4.04 -16.55 -19.12
C ALA A 209 -4.60 -15.31 -18.39
N LEU A 210 -3.83 -14.66 -17.50
CA LEU A 210 -4.26 -13.39 -16.88
C LEU A 210 -4.59 -12.31 -17.92
N ARG A 211 -3.74 -12.14 -18.94
CA ARG A 211 -4.00 -11.21 -20.05
C ARG A 211 -5.30 -11.55 -20.75
N ASP A 212 -5.47 -12.82 -21.12
CA ASP A 212 -6.59 -13.29 -21.92
C ASP A 212 -7.92 -13.24 -21.14
N THR A 213 -7.88 -13.29 -19.80
CA THR A 213 -9.05 -13.15 -18.94
C THR A 213 -9.41 -11.69 -18.60
N GLY A 214 -8.65 -10.70 -19.08
CA GLY A 214 -8.97 -9.27 -18.88
C GLY A 214 -8.25 -8.60 -17.71
N CYS A 215 -7.13 -9.15 -17.24
CA CYS A 215 -6.24 -8.48 -16.29
C CYS A 215 -5.59 -7.27 -16.99
N LEU A 216 -5.93 -6.04 -16.59
CA LEU A 216 -5.37 -4.84 -17.21
C LEU A 216 -3.93 -4.57 -16.80
N PHE A 217 -3.63 -4.79 -15.51
CA PHE A 217 -2.29 -4.60 -15.00
C PHE A 217 -2.04 -5.47 -13.77
N VAL A 218 -0.75 -5.66 -13.47
CA VAL A 218 -0.29 -6.32 -12.25
C VAL A 218 0.55 -5.35 -11.45
N THR A 219 0.20 -5.12 -10.19
CA THR A 219 1.04 -4.40 -9.24
C THR A 219 2.04 -5.36 -8.61
N SER A 220 3.32 -4.99 -8.58
CA SER A 220 4.36 -5.85 -7.99
C SER A 220 5.32 -5.05 -7.12
N ALA A 221 5.45 -5.52 -5.88
CA ALA A 221 6.31 -4.93 -4.86
C ALA A 221 7.78 -5.27 -5.08
N VAL A 222 8.46 -4.45 -5.90
CA VAL A 222 9.89 -4.52 -6.18
C VAL A 222 10.70 -4.02 -4.99
N GLU A 223 10.22 -2.96 -4.33
CA GLU A 223 10.84 -2.22 -3.21
C GLU A 223 12.15 -1.50 -3.55
N SER A 224 13.11 -2.18 -4.18
CA SER A 224 14.44 -1.66 -4.48
C SER A 224 15.05 -2.31 -5.73
N VAL A 225 16.02 -1.64 -6.35
CA VAL A 225 16.88 -2.19 -7.41
C VAL A 225 18.31 -2.49 -6.93
N ASP A 226 18.54 -2.33 -5.63
CA ASP A 226 19.76 -2.69 -4.92
C ASP A 226 19.57 -4.03 -4.19
N ASP A 227 20.32 -5.05 -4.61
CA ASP A 227 20.24 -6.41 -4.08
C ASP A 227 20.60 -6.50 -2.59
N ALA A 228 21.45 -5.60 -2.07
CA ALA A 228 21.74 -5.56 -0.64
C ALA A 228 20.50 -5.11 0.15
N VAL A 229 19.80 -4.09 -0.32
CA VAL A 229 18.54 -3.64 0.28
C VAL A 229 17.46 -4.72 0.19
N LEU A 230 17.32 -5.39 -0.97
CA LEU A 230 16.38 -6.50 -1.14
C LEU A 230 16.66 -7.65 -0.17
N LYS A 231 17.92 -7.94 0.12
CA LYS A 231 18.34 -8.93 1.12
C LYS A 231 17.98 -8.50 2.55
N PHE A 232 18.19 -7.23 2.92
CA PHE A 232 17.74 -6.72 4.22
C PHE A 232 16.22 -6.85 4.39
N LEU A 233 15.45 -6.53 3.34
CA LEU A 233 13.99 -6.64 3.34
C LEU A 233 13.45 -8.08 3.22
N ASP A 234 14.31 -9.07 2.97
CA ASP A 234 13.95 -10.47 2.70
C ASP A 234 12.93 -10.60 1.56
N LYS A 235 13.22 -9.93 0.43
CA LYS A 235 12.30 -9.90 -0.71
C LYS A 235 12.33 -11.16 -1.56
N GLY A 236 13.40 -11.95 -1.51
CA GLY A 236 13.49 -13.21 -2.25
C GLY A 236 13.61 -13.05 -3.77
N HIS A 237 13.76 -11.82 -4.27
CA HIS A 237 14.08 -11.52 -5.67
C HIS A 237 15.27 -10.56 -5.73
N THR A 238 15.90 -10.48 -6.90
CA THR A 238 17.01 -9.59 -7.24
C THR A 238 16.60 -8.50 -8.22
N ARG A 239 17.50 -7.56 -8.50
CA ARG A 239 17.39 -6.62 -9.63
C ARG A 239 17.19 -7.36 -10.94
N GLU A 240 17.98 -8.40 -11.21
CA GLU A 240 17.91 -9.17 -12.46
C GLU A 240 16.53 -9.82 -12.63
N ASP A 241 15.97 -10.37 -11.56
CA ASP A 241 14.63 -10.93 -11.52
C ASP A 241 13.57 -9.90 -11.91
N PHE A 242 13.63 -8.70 -11.34
CA PHE A 242 12.75 -7.59 -11.70
C PHE A 242 12.87 -7.23 -13.19
N LEU A 243 14.11 -7.09 -13.71
CA LEU A 243 14.33 -6.76 -15.12
C LEU A 243 13.79 -7.84 -16.06
N ARG A 244 13.91 -9.13 -15.67
CA ARG A 244 13.31 -10.25 -16.40
C ARG A 244 11.79 -10.17 -16.43
N VAL A 245 11.15 -9.85 -15.30
CA VAL A 245 9.69 -9.66 -15.24
C VAL A 245 9.26 -8.51 -16.16
N VAL A 246 9.96 -7.36 -16.13
CA VAL A 246 9.68 -6.23 -17.04
C VAL A 246 9.75 -6.67 -18.51
N LYS A 247 10.82 -7.39 -18.89
CA LYS A 247 10.97 -7.91 -20.25
C LYS A 247 9.82 -8.85 -20.64
N THR A 248 9.40 -9.72 -19.72
CA THR A 248 8.31 -10.69 -19.93
C THR A 248 6.98 -9.97 -20.16
N PHE A 249 6.64 -9.02 -19.30
CA PHE A 249 5.41 -8.22 -19.42
C PHE A 249 5.38 -7.42 -20.73
N ARG A 250 6.51 -6.81 -21.11
CA ARG A 250 6.66 -6.13 -22.40
C ARG A 250 6.40 -7.08 -23.58
N GLY A 251 6.96 -8.30 -23.54
CA GLY A 251 6.76 -9.32 -24.57
C GLY A 251 5.32 -9.83 -24.67
N LEU A 252 4.58 -9.83 -23.57
CA LEU A 252 3.17 -10.23 -23.52
C LEU A 252 2.18 -9.11 -23.82
N GLY A 253 2.65 -7.85 -23.90
CA GLY A 253 1.78 -6.68 -24.00
C GLY A 253 0.99 -6.39 -22.73
N MET A 254 1.49 -6.83 -21.57
CA MET A 254 0.87 -6.62 -20.25
C MET A 254 1.47 -5.42 -19.54
N THR A 255 0.68 -4.75 -18.70
CA THR A 255 1.13 -3.64 -17.87
C THR A 255 1.58 -4.12 -16.50
N LEU A 256 2.83 -3.82 -16.13
CA LEU A 256 3.37 -4.01 -14.77
C LEU A 256 3.40 -2.65 -14.06
N HIS A 257 2.86 -2.53 -12.86
CA HIS A 257 3.10 -1.40 -11.95
C HIS A 257 4.11 -1.81 -10.88
N PRO A 258 5.41 -1.53 -11.07
CA PRO A 258 6.39 -1.76 -10.02
C PRO A 258 6.23 -0.71 -8.91
N THR A 259 6.26 -1.17 -7.66
CA THR A 259 6.24 -0.31 -6.47
C THR A 259 7.59 -0.38 -5.73
N PHE A 260 7.96 0.73 -5.08
CA PHE A 260 9.27 0.96 -4.48
C PHE A 260 9.16 1.56 -3.08
N VAL A 261 10.20 1.33 -2.27
CA VAL A 261 10.47 2.02 -1.00
C VAL A 261 11.89 2.60 -1.12
N PRO A 262 12.06 3.73 -1.84
CA PRO A 262 13.39 4.19 -2.25
C PRO A 262 14.24 4.66 -1.08
N PHE A 263 13.62 5.17 -0.02
CA PHE A 263 14.33 5.69 1.15
C PHE A 263 14.30 4.66 2.27
N THR A 264 15.45 4.02 2.46
CA THR A 264 15.72 3.07 3.54
C THR A 264 16.92 3.57 4.35
N PRO A 265 17.20 3.00 5.53
CA PRO A 265 18.41 3.33 6.28
C PRO A 265 19.71 3.14 5.49
N TRP A 266 19.69 2.26 4.47
CA TRP A 266 20.84 1.90 3.65
C TRP A 266 20.92 2.64 2.32
N THR A 267 19.90 3.41 1.96
CA THR A 267 19.87 4.13 0.68
C THR A 267 21.04 5.11 0.62
N THR A 268 21.69 5.18 -0.54
CA THR A 268 22.70 6.19 -0.87
C THR A 268 22.19 7.11 -1.99
N VAL A 269 22.78 8.29 -2.13
CA VAL A 269 22.45 9.21 -3.25
C VAL A 269 22.67 8.53 -4.61
N HIS A 270 23.77 7.78 -4.76
CA HIS A 270 24.03 7.02 -5.99
C HIS A 270 23.01 5.90 -6.21
N GLY A 271 22.61 5.18 -5.15
CA GLY A 271 21.58 4.14 -5.24
C GLY A 271 20.21 4.71 -5.63
N TYR A 272 19.83 5.88 -5.11
CA TYR A 272 18.60 6.54 -5.52
C TYR A 272 18.64 7.01 -6.99
N LEU A 273 19.77 7.57 -7.43
CA LEU A 273 19.97 7.92 -8.86
C LEU A 273 19.95 6.69 -9.77
N ASP A 274 20.50 5.56 -9.32
CA ASP A 274 20.46 4.30 -10.06
C ASP A 274 19.03 3.75 -10.18
N LEU A 275 18.20 3.85 -9.13
CA LEU A 275 16.76 3.55 -9.23
C LEU A 275 16.09 4.35 -10.36
N LEU A 276 16.29 5.66 -10.39
CA LEU A 276 15.70 6.49 -11.44
C LEU A 276 16.21 6.12 -12.83
N ARG A 277 17.51 5.80 -12.97
CA ARG A 277 18.08 5.32 -14.24
C ARG A 277 17.45 4.01 -14.69
N VAL A 278 17.23 3.06 -13.79
CA VAL A 278 16.55 1.80 -14.12
C VAL A 278 15.14 2.05 -14.63
N ILE A 279 14.37 2.92 -13.94
CA ILE A 279 13.00 3.24 -14.34
C ILE A 279 12.95 3.85 -15.75
N GLU A 280 13.88 4.78 -16.02
CA GLU A 280 14.03 5.41 -17.33
C GLU A 280 14.44 4.41 -18.41
N GLN A 281 15.52 3.66 -18.20
CA GLN A 281 16.06 2.69 -19.16
C GLN A 281 15.09 1.55 -19.47
N GLN A 282 14.26 1.16 -18.50
CA GLN A 282 13.24 0.14 -18.70
C GLN A 282 11.94 0.69 -19.32
N GLY A 283 11.82 2.01 -19.48
CA GLY A 283 10.63 2.65 -20.05
C GLY A 283 9.40 2.46 -19.18
N VAL A 284 9.56 2.43 -17.86
CA VAL A 284 8.47 2.21 -16.88
C VAL A 284 8.13 3.47 -16.09
N ILE A 285 8.51 4.66 -16.57
CA ILE A 285 8.20 5.95 -15.93
C ILE A 285 6.68 6.11 -15.72
N GLU A 286 5.89 5.85 -16.76
CA GLU A 286 4.42 5.96 -16.68
C GLU A 286 3.80 4.88 -15.81
N ASN A 287 4.50 3.80 -15.53
CA ASN A 287 4.04 2.69 -14.70
C ASN A 287 4.22 2.97 -13.20
N VAL A 288 5.04 3.94 -12.81
CA VAL A 288 5.31 4.24 -11.40
C VAL A 288 4.53 5.49 -10.99
N ALA A 289 3.68 5.36 -9.98
CA ALA A 289 3.02 6.53 -9.39
C ALA A 289 4.08 7.43 -8.72
N PRO A 290 4.13 8.75 -8.97
CA PRO A 290 5.23 9.61 -8.49
C PRO A 290 5.48 9.53 -6.98
N ILE A 291 4.41 9.37 -6.18
CA ILE A 291 4.52 9.22 -4.73
C ILE A 291 5.37 8.01 -4.32
N GLN A 292 5.42 6.94 -5.12
CA GLN A 292 6.28 5.75 -4.90
C GLN A 292 7.76 6.10 -4.84
N LEU A 293 8.17 7.17 -5.54
CA LEU A 293 9.55 7.62 -5.57
C LEU A 293 9.94 8.40 -4.31
N GLY A 294 8.97 8.81 -3.49
CA GLY A 294 9.18 9.54 -2.24
C GLY A 294 9.01 8.70 -0.96
N ILE A 295 8.62 7.43 -1.08
CA ILE A 295 8.28 6.58 0.08
C ILE A 295 9.50 6.30 0.94
N ARG A 296 9.33 6.51 2.24
CA ARG A 296 10.28 6.10 3.29
C ARG A 296 9.84 4.80 3.94
N LEU A 297 10.81 3.95 4.25
CA LEU A 297 10.62 2.69 4.94
C LEU A 297 10.04 2.94 6.34
N LEU A 298 8.80 2.49 6.54
CA LEU A 298 8.17 2.45 7.85
C LEU A 298 8.67 1.23 8.65
N ILE A 299 9.11 1.45 9.88
CA ILE A 299 9.47 0.38 10.82
C ILE A 299 8.49 0.45 12.01
N PRO A 300 7.33 -0.22 11.92
CA PRO A 300 6.37 -0.25 13.03
C PRO A 300 6.81 -1.22 14.14
N GLU A 301 6.14 -1.11 15.30
CA GLU A 301 6.23 -2.11 16.36
C GLU A 301 5.93 -3.52 15.82
N GLY A 302 6.69 -4.51 16.31
CA GLY A 302 6.57 -5.91 15.85
C GLY A 302 7.04 -6.19 14.42
N SER A 303 7.57 -5.19 13.70
CA SER A 303 8.20 -5.39 12.41
C SER A 303 9.37 -6.36 12.50
N ARG A 304 9.48 -7.30 11.55
CA ARG A 304 10.64 -8.21 11.48
C ARG A 304 11.92 -7.48 11.06
N MET A 305 11.85 -6.22 10.63
CA MET A 305 13.04 -5.39 10.46
C MET A 305 13.84 -5.28 11.77
N LEU A 306 13.16 -5.33 12.92
CA LEU A 306 13.77 -5.30 14.25
C LEU A 306 14.50 -6.62 14.59
N GLU A 307 14.37 -7.69 13.79
CA GLU A 307 15.20 -8.89 13.97
C GLU A 307 16.66 -8.65 13.54
N LEU A 308 16.91 -7.58 12.79
CA LEU A 308 18.24 -7.22 12.32
C LEU A 308 18.93 -6.36 13.37
N GLU A 309 20.02 -6.89 13.93
CA GLU A 309 20.88 -6.20 14.90
C GLU A 309 21.41 -4.85 14.36
N GLU A 310 21.62 -4.74 13.05
CA GLU A 310 21.98 -3.47 12.42
C GLU A 310 20.86 -2.43 12.48
N VAL A 311 19.60 -2.84 12.32
CA VAL A 311 18.44 -1.93 12.41
C VAL A 311 18.30 -1.40 13.83
N HIS A 312 18.53 -2.23 14.86
CA HIS A 312 18.54 -1.79 16.25
C HIS A 312 19.54 -0.66 16.53
N ARG A 313 20.68 -0.63 15.82
CA ARG A 313 21.66 0.46 15.93
C ARG A 313 21.28 1.73 15.15
N LEU A 314 20.42 1.60 14.15
CA LEU A 314 20.03 2.69 13.24
C LEU A 314 18.76 3.43 13.69
N VAL A 315 17.88 2.75 14.44
CA VAL A 315 16.62 3.32 14.90
C VAL A 315 16.75 3.96 16.29
N GLY A 316 15.98 5.03 16.53
CA GLY A 316 15.79 5.62 17.85
C GLY A 316 14.73 4.88 18.68
N SER A 317 14.23 5.52 19.73
CA SER A 317 13.08 4.98 20.49
C SER A 317 11.82 4.95 19.63
N PHE A 318 10.93 3.99 19.93
CA PHE A 318 9.58 3.97 19.34
C PHE A 318 8.84 5.27 19.64
N ASP A 319 8.21 5.85 18.62
CA ASP A 319 7.38 7.05 18.75
C ASP A 319 5.89 6.68 18.68
N PRO A 320 5.16 6.74 19.80
CA PRO A 320 3.75 6.38 19.85
C PRO A 320 2.84 7.24 18.95
N GLN A 321 3.24 8.46 18.57
CA GLN A 321 2.41 9.32 17.71
C GLN A 321 2.51 8.95 16.23
N SER A 322 3.70 8.54 15.78
CA SER A 322 3.92 8.03 14.42
C SER A 322 3.68 6.52 14.33
N LEU A 323 3.56 5.81 15.45
CA LEU A 323 3.44 4.35 15.52
C LEU A 323 4.61 3.64 14.85
N ALA A 324 5.81 4.20 14.97
CA ALA A 324 6.99 3.73 14.28
C ALA A 324 8.29 4.07 15.02
N TYR A 325 9.32 3.29 14.74
CA TYR A 325 10.70 3.59 15.06
C TYR A 325 11.26 4.61 14.06
N ARG A 326 11.74 5.75 14.58
CA ARG A 326 12.36 6.78 13.75
C ARG A 326 13.79 6.41 13.41
N TRP A 327 14.21 6.71 12.18
CA TRP A 327 15.58 6.55 11.70
C TRP A 327 15.94 7.72 10.77
N LYS A 328 17.24 7.92 10.55
CA LYS A 328 17.77 8.94 9.64
C LYS A 328 18.74 8.30 8.66
N ASN A 329 18.87 8.89 7.47
CA ASN A 329 19.91 8.48 6.55
C ASN A 329 21.30 8.89 7.08
N ALA A 330 22.32 8.07 6.81
CA ALA A 330 23.70 8.43 7.13
C ALA A 330 24.14 9.71 6.40
N ASP A 331 23.59 9.95 5.22
CA ASP A 331 23.71 11.20 4.47
C ASP A 331 22.42 12.03 4.61
N PRO A 332 22.45 13.16 5.36
CA PRO A 332 21.28 14.00 5.59
C PRO A 332 20.63 14.56 4.31
N ARG A 333 21.37 14.62 3.20
CA ARG A 333 20.83 15.06 1.91
C ARG A 333 19.70 14.16 1.43
N LEU A 334 19.71 12.88 1.79
CA LEU A 334 18.65 11.94 1.44
C LEU A 334 17.37 12.18 2.23
N ASP A 335 17.47 12.64 3.48
CA ASP A 335 16.29 13.01 4.27
C ASP A 335 15.61 14.22 3.62
N THR A 336 16.37 15.28 3.29
CA THR A 336 15.85 16.44 2.55
C THR A 336 15.31 16.07 1.17
N LEU A 337 16.01 15.19 0.43
CA LEU A 337 15.57 14.75 -0.90
C LEU A 337 14.24 13.99 -0.81
N SER A 338 14.07 13.12 0.18
CA SER A 338 12.82 12.39 0.38
C SER A 338 11.63 13.31 0.60
N GLU A 339 11.78 14.33 1.45
CA GLU A 339 10.75 15.36 1.68
C GLU A 339 10.46 16.14 0.39
N THR A 340 11.51 16.55 -0.33
CA THR A 340 11.39 17.27 -1.61
C THR A 340 10.59 16.47 -2.65
N ILE A 341 10.83 15.16 -2.74
CA ILE A 341 10.13 14.30 -3.70
C ILE A 341 8.66 14.11 -3.32
N GLN A 342 8.37 13.96 -2.03
CA GLN A 342 6.97 13.90 -1.57
C GLN A 342 6.23 15.20 -1.91
N GLU A 343 6.86 16.36 -1.70
CA GLU A 343 6.30 17.66 -2.08
C GLU A 343 6.08 17.79 -3.60
N ILE A 344 7.03 17.32 -4.42
CA ILE A 344 6.89 17.27 -5.87
C ILE A 344 5.69 16.40 -6.27
N ALA A 345 5.57 15.19 -5.69
CA ALA A 345 4.49 14.26 -5.99
C ALA A 345 3.11 14.82 -5.58
N GLU A 346 3.00 15.41 -4.39
CA GLU A 346 1.76 16.06 -3.93
C GLU A 346 1.38 17.27 -4.81
N ALA A 347 2.36 18.09 -5.20
CA ALA A 347 2.12 19.23 -6.08
C ALA A 347 1.68 18.78 -7.48
N ALA A 348 2.32 17.73 -8.01
CA ALA A 348 1.96 17.13 -9.29
C ALA A 348 0.52 16.61 -9.30
N GLU A 349 0.11 15.89 -8.24
CA GLU A 349 -1.27 15.39 -8.09
C GLU A 349 -2.28 16.55 -8.09
N ARG A 350 -2.04 17.59 -7.27
CA ARG A 350 -2.91 18.79 -7.21
C ARG A 350 -3.01 19.50 -8.56
N GLN A 351 -1.94 19.48 -9.35
CA GLN A 351 -1.86 20.15 -10.66
C GLN A 351 -2.28 19.23 -11.82
N LYS A 352 -2.58 17.95 -11.55
CA LYS A 352 -2.82 16.91 -12.57
C LYS A 352 -1.68 16.83 -13.59
N GLU A 353 -0.44 16.98 -13.12
CA GLU A 353 0.76 16.89 -13.93
C GLU A 353 0.96 15.45 -14.45
N SER A 354 1.45 15.30 -15.68
CA SER A 354 1.73 13.98 -16.24
C SER A 354 2.89 13.29 -15.49
N ARG A 355 2.81 11.96 -15.32
CA ARG A 355 3.87 11.17 -14.67
C ARG A 355 5.28 11.44 -15.24
N PRO A 356 5.49 11.57 -16.57
CA PRO A 356 6.82 11.85 -17.10
C PRO A 356 7.35 13.24 -16.74
N ALA A 357 6.50 14.27 -16.74
CA ALA A 357 6.90 15.62 -16.31
C ALA A 357 7.27 15.65 -14.82
N THR A 358 6.49 14.98 -13.97
CA THR A 358 6.81 14.85 -12.54
C THR A 358 8.11 14.05 -12.34
N PHE A 359 8.34 13.00 -13.11
CA PHE A 359 9.59 12.23 -13.07
C PHE A 359 10.80 13.09 -13.45
N ASP A 360 10.72 13.95 -14.46
CA ASP A 360 11.79 14.88 -14.82
C ASP A 360 12.12 15.86 -13.68
N ARG A 361 11.11 16.35 -12.94
CA ARG A 361 11.32 17.18 -11.75
C ARG A 361 12.05 16.41 -10.64
N ILE A 362 11.63 15.16 -10.39
CA ILE A 362 12.28 14.26 -9.41
C ILE A 362 13.73 13.96 -9.83
N TRP A 363 13.97 13.69 -11.10
CA TRP A 363 15.29 13.46 -11.67
C TRP A 363 16.23 14.65 -11.45
N LYS A 364 15.76 15.86 -11.73
CA LYS A 364 16.52 17.10 -11.50
C LYS A 364 16.80 17.33 -10.02
N ALA A 365 15.82 17.13 -9.14
CA ALA A 365 16.00 17.25 -7.69
C ALA A 365 17.05 16.26 -7.15
N ALA A 366 17.03 15.01 -7.62
CA ALA A 366 17.99 13.99 -7.23
C ALA A 366 19.42 14.32 -7.67
N HIS A 367 19.60 14.83 -8.90
CA HIS A 367 20.91 15.25 -9.40
C HIS A 367 21.43 16.49 -8.67
N ALA A 368 20.56 17.45 -8.37
CA ALA A 368 20.90 18.62 -7.56
C ALA A 368 21.39 18.20 -6.15
N ALA A 369 20.71 17.24 -5.50
CA ALA A 369 21.14 16.70 -4.21
C ALA A 369 22.50 15.98 -4.28
N ALA A 370 22.81 15.36 -5.43
CA ALA A 370 24.11 14.76 -5.71
C ALA A 370 25.22 15.79 -6.04
N GLY A 371 24.87 17.05 -6.26
CA GLY A 371 25.80 18.10 -6.71
C GLY A 371 26.21 17.93 -8.17
N TRP A 372 25.43 17.22 -8.98
CA TRP A 372 25.72 16.91 -10.39
C TRP A 372 24.71 17.56 -11.33
N PRO A 373 25.11 17.96 -12.54
CA PRO A 373 24.15 18.39 -13.55
C PRO A 373 23.24 17.21 -13.94
N ALA A 374 21.94 17.47 -14.05
CA ALA A 374 20.98 16.47 -14.51
C ALA A 374 21.15 16.22 -16.02
N PRO A 375 21.45 14.98 -16.46
CA PRO A 375 21.44 14.64 -17.87
C PRO A 375 20.04 14.85 -18.45
N GLN A 376 19.97 15.21 -19.74
CA GLN A 376 18.69 15.24 -20.45
C GLN A 376 18.13 13.81 -20.57
N ILE A 377 16.92 13.60 -20.06
CA ILE A 377 16.18 12.36 -20.29
C ILE A 377 15.40 12.53 -21.60
N LYS A 378 15.56 11.57 -22.51
CA LYS A 378 14.67 11.46 -23.67
C LYS A 378 13.42 10.71 -23.24
N ILE A 379 12.47 11.44 -22.67
CA ILE A 379 11.14 10.90 -22.39
C ILE A 379 10.48 10.65 -23.74
N SER A 380 10.59 9.42 -24.23
CA SER A 380 9.78 8.99 -25.36
C SER A 380 8.34 8.92 -24.84
N PRO A 381 7.37 9.59 -25.47
CA PRO A 381 5.96 9.35 -25.15
C PRO A 381 5.75 7.85 -25.32
N SER A 382 5.43 7.14 -24.24
CA SER A 382 5.11 5.73 -24.41
C SER A 382 3.83 5.68 -25.25
N GLN A 383 3.86 4.91 -26.33
CA GLN A 383 2.67 4.71 -27.16
C GLN A 383 1.61 3.90 -26.38
N ALA A 384 2.00 3.24 -25.29
CA ALA A 384 1.14 2.42 -24.46
C ALA A 384 0.43 3.30 -23.43
N ARG A 385 -0.89 3.44 -23.57
CA ARG A 385 -1.76 4.06 -22.56
C ARG A 385 -1.72 3.18 -21.32
N VAL A 386 -0.94 3.55 -20.31
CA VAL A 386 -0.80 2.78 -19.05
C VAL A 386 -2.05 3.03 -18.19
N PRO A 387 -2.96 2.05 -18.00
CA PRO A 387 -4.09 2.20 -17.08
C PRO A 387 -3.58 2.27 -15.63
N PHE A 388 -4.26 3.02 -14.75
CA PHE A 388 -3.90 3.07 -13.33
C PHE A 388 -5.08 3.49 -12.43
N LEU A 389 -5.04 3.12 -11.16
CA LEU A 389 -6.01 3.59 -10.17
C LEU A 389 -5.75 5.05 -9.76
N SER A 390 -6.82 5.83 -9.60
CA SER A 390 -6.77 7.23 -9.18
C SER A 390 -6.19 7.45 -7.79
N GLU A 391 -6.30 6.45 -6.92
CA GLU A 391 -5.72 6.45 -5.58
C GLU A 391 -4.82 5.23 -5.42
N PRO A 392 -3.50 5.42 -5.41
CA PRO A 392 -2.60 4.30 -5.24
C PRO A 392 -2.38 4.07 -3.73
N TRP A 393 -2.83 2.93 -3.22
CA TRP A 393 -2.79 2.57 -1.79
C TRP A 393 -1.57 1.72 -1.45
N TYR A 394 -0.92 2.01 -0.32
CA TYR A 394 0.31 1.34 0.08
C TYR A 394 0.32 0.98 1.56
N CYS A 395 0.72 -0.26 1.85
CA CYS A 395 0.68 -0.77 3.22
C CYS A 395 1.89 -0.36 4.07
N CYS A 396 3.05 -0.08 3.47
CA CYS A 396 4.33 0.09 4.17
C CYS A 396 4.87 1.53 4.21
N ALA A 397 4.03 2.52 3.89
CA ALA A 397 4.42 3.92 3.83
C ALA A 397 3.83 4.71 5.03
N GLU A 398 4.57 5.72 5.49
CA GLU A 398 3.99 6.74 6.35
C GLU A 398 2.88 7.50 5.61
N PRO A 399 1.78 7.88 6.28
CA PRO A 399 0.77 8.69 5.64
C PRO A 399 1.30 10.08 5.29
N THR A 400 0.86 10.58 4.14
CA THR A 400 1.16 11.96 3.73
C THR A 400 0.48 12.96 4.68
N ARG A 401 0.96 14.21 4.70
CA ARG A 401 0.35 15.26 5.54
C ARG A 401 -1.12 15.47 5.18
N ASP A 402 -1.47 15.42 3.90
CA ASP A 402 -2.84 15.58 3.42
C ASP A 402 -3.78 14.46 3.90
N GLN A 403 -3.29 13.22 4.01
CA GLN A 403 -4.07 12.10 4.56
C GLN A 403 -4.48 12.34 6.02
N LEU A 404 -3.64 13.01 6.81
CA LEU A 404 -3.91 13.31 8.23
C LEU A 404 -4.88 14.50 8.42
N VAL A 405 -4.97 15.43 7.45
CA VAL A 405 -5.85 16.61 7.55
C VAL A 405 -7.32 16.26 7.32
N SER A 406 -7.61 15.16 6.62
CA SER A 406 -8.97 14.73 6.25
C SER A 406 -9.90 14.39 7.43
N ILE A 407 -9.37 14.21 8.65
CA ILE A 407 -10.15 13.89 9.86
C ILE A 407 -10.00 15.00 10.91
N GLY A 408 -10.50 16.20 10.57
CA GLY A 408 -10.79 17.26 11.54
C GLY A 408 -9.57 17.85 12.27
N ALA A 409 -8.35 17.69 11.77
CA ALA A 409 -7.21 18.46 12.23
C ALA A 409 -7.30 19.88 11.64
N GLN A 410 -7.26 20.92 12.49
CA GLN A 410 -7.05 22.29 12.00
C GLN A 410 -5.69 22.34 11.31
N LYS A 411 -5.64 22.92 10.10
CA LYS A 411 -4.37 23.23 9.42
C LYS A 411 -3.47 24.03 10.38
N PRO A 412 -2.22 23.61 10.64
CA PRO A 412 -1.29 24.50 11.31
C PRO A 412 -1.07 25.75 10.46
N PRO A 413 -0.87 26.93 11.07
CA PRO A 413 -0.69 28.17 10.33
C PRO A 413 0.57 28.07 9.47
N VAL A 414 0.42 28.29 8.17
CA VAL A 414 1.52 28.42 7.22
C VAL A 414 2.35 29.64 7.65
N SER A 415 3.58 29.43 8.10
CA SER A 415 4.51 30.56 8.22
C SER A 415 4.86 31.02 6.81
N LYS A 416 4.37 32.20 6.43
CA LYS A 416 4.92 32.92 5.28
C LYS A 416 6.30 33.42 5.69
N ALA A 417 7.35 32.79 5.16
CA ALA A 417 8.65 33.42 5.01
C ALA A 417 9.08 33.27 3.55
N VAL A 418 8.50 34.10 2.70
CA VAL A 418 9.13 34.50 1.43
C VAL A 418 9.88 35.79 1.71
N ALA A 419 11.19 35.72 1.71
CA ALA A 419 12.10 36.82 1.38
C ALA A 419 13.17 36.13 0.51
N GLY A 420 13.20 36.29 -0.81
CA GLY A 420 13.30 37.58 -1.48
C GLY A 420 14.79 37.90 -1.56
N ALA A 421 15.50 37.31 -2.52
CA ALA A 421 16.89 37.62 -2.81
C ALA A 421 17.12 37.58 -4.33
N ASP A 422 16.39 38.46 -5.02
CA ASP A 422 16.85 39.03 -6.28
C ASP A 422 17.07 40.52 -6.01
N GLY A 423 18.29 40.99 -6.25
CA GLY A 423 18.67 42.38 -6.01
C GLY A 423 20.07 42.67 -6.53
N PHE A 424 20.16 42.88 -7.85
CA PHE A 424 21.23 43.66 -8.46
C PHE A 424 21.18 45.10 -7.94
N ALA A 425 22.40 45.67 -7.81
CA ALA A 425 22.77 47.05 -7.46
C ALA A 425 22.73 47.44 -5.98
#